data_AF-A0A7W4BB18-F1
#
_entry.id   AF-A0A7W4BB18-F1
#
_cell.length_a   1.000
_cell.length_b   1.000
_cell.length_c   1.000
_cell.angle_alpha   90.00
_cell.angle_beta   90.00
_cell.angle_gamma   90.00
#
_symmetry.space_group_name_H-M   'P 1'
#
loop_
_entity.id
_entity.type
_entity.pdbx_description
1 polymer ?
#
loop_
_entity_poly.entity_id
_entity_poly.type
_entity_poly.pdbx_seq_one_letter_code
_entity_poly.pdbx_strand_id
1 'polypeptide(L)'
;KVFIPQWKKQLLEDGTQKRQRAGRMTTSEIMTIVISFHMSHHRDFKNYYLGYVSLMYKSEFPNLLSYTRFLAVMPRVIVPMCAYFTSLKGKPT
;
A
#
# COMPACT_ATOMS: atom_id res chain seq x y z
N LYS A 1 7.35 -7.76 -15.75
CA LYS A 1 7.02 -6.84 -14.64
C LYS A 1 7.10 -7.61 -13.31
N VAL A 2 8.27 -7.71 -12.68
CA VAL A 2 8.47 -8.51 -11.44
C VAL A 2 9.21 -7.69 -10.38
N PHE A 3 8.67 -6.51 -10.05
CA PHE A 3 9.32 -5.58 -9.11
C PHE A 3 9.45 -6.16 -7.70
N ILE A 4 8.34 -6.64 -7.09
CA ILE A 4 8.34 -7.07 -5.68
C ILE A 4 9.34 -8.21 -5.40
N PRO A 5 9.42 -9.29 -6.20
CA PRO A 5 10.40 -10.35 -5.96
C PRO A 5 11.86 -9.89 -6.16
N GLN A 6 12.13 -9.03 -7.14
CA GLN A 6 13.48 -8.50 -7.37
C GLN A 6 13.90 -7.55 -6.25
N TRP A 7 13.01 -6.64 -5.85
CA TRP A 7 13.24 -5.73 -4.73
C TRP A 7 13.52 -6.49 -3.43
N LYS A 8 12.74 -7.53 -3.12
CA LYS A 8 12.98 -8.38 -1.95
C LYS A 8 14.36 -9.03 -1.93
N LYS A 9 14.89 -9.44 -3.10
CA LYS A 9 16.26 -9.98 -3.22
C LYS A 9 17.35 -8.94 -3.00
N GLN A 10 17.06 -7.66 -3.22
CA GLN A 10 18.01 -6.55 -3.05
C GLN A 10 18.03 -5.98 -1.63
N LEU A 11 17.04 -6.33 -0.79
CA LEU A 11 17.01 -5.87 0.60
C LEU A 11 18.17 -6.52 1.37
N LEU A 12 19.02 -5.70 1.96
CA LEU A 12 20.10 -6.17 2.83
C LEU A 12 19.50 -6.80 4.08
N GLU A 13 19.97 -7.99 4.43
CA GLU A 13 19.67 -8.63 5.70
C GLU A 13 20.61 -8.06 6.76
N ASP A 14 20.06 -7.56 7.87
CA ASP A 14 20.84 -7.09 9.03
C ASP A 14 21.27 -8.25 9.95
N GLY A 15 21.26 -9.48 9.43
CA GLY A 15 21.51 -10.72 10.18
C GLY A 15 20.38 -11.08 11.16
N THR A 16 19.39 -10.22 11.38
CA THR A 16 18.25 -10.52 12.25
C THR A 16 17.17 -11.26 11.47
N GLN A 17 16.72 -12.41 11.99
CA GLN A 17 15.61 -13.13 11.38
C GLN A 17 14.31 -12.33 11.57
N LYS A 18 13.88 -11.64 10.52
CA LYS A 18 12.60 -10.94 10.48
C LYS A 18 11.52 -11.86 9.93
N ARG A 19 10.43 -12.00 10.67
CA ARG A 19 9.29 -12.83 10.27
C ARG A 19 8.66 -12.30 8.97
N GLN A 20 8.71 -13.11 7.91
CA GLN A 20 8.06 -12.84 6.62
C GLN A 20 6.69 -13.52 6.56
N ARG A 21 5.62 -12.80 6.92
CA ARG A 21 4.24 -13.31 6.84
C ARG A 21 3.46 -12.59 5.73
N ALA A 22 2.74 -13.37 4.93
CA ALA A 22 1.74 -12.81 4.02
C ALA A 22 0.69 -12.03 4.83
N GLY A 23 0.44 -10.77 4.42
CA GLY A 23 -0.65 -9.97 4.95
C GLY A 23 -2.00 -10.44 4.41
N ARG A 24 -3.09 -10.09 5.09
CA ARG A 24 -4.45 -10.32 4.59
C ARG A 24 -4.78 -9.46 3.37
N MET A 25 -4.17 -8.28 3.29
CA MET A 25 -4.24 -7.40 2.13
C MET A 25 -2.92 -7.46 1.36
N THR A 26 -3.04 -7.46 0.04
CA THR A 26 -1.96 -7.39 -0.92
C THR A 26 -1.33 -5.99 -0.96
N THR A 27 -0.11 -5.89 -1.48
CA THR A 27 0.58 -4.62 -1.66
C THR A 27 -0.21 -3.66 -2.56
N SER A 28 -0.83 -4.18 -3.63
CA SER A 28 -1.64 -3.37 -4.56
C SER A 28 -2.89 -2.81 -3.90
N GLU A 29 -3.62 -3.59 -3.08
CA GLU A 29 -4.82 -3.07 -2.38
C GLU A 29 -4.45 -1.91 -1.44
N ILE A 30 -3.36 -2.05 -0.69
CA ILE A 30 -2.88 -1.00 0.21
C ILE A 30 -2.46 0.24 -0.58
N MET A 31 -1.74 0.07 -1.69
CA MET A 31 -1.36 1.17 -2.58
C MET A 31 -2.61 1.90 -3.12
N THR A 32 -3.61 1.16 -3.61
CA THR A 32 -4.86 1.74 -4.14
C THR A 32 -5.56 2.60 -3.11
N ILE A 33 -5.68 2.13 -1.86
CA ILE A 33 -6.31 2.91 -0.79
C ILE A 33 -5.55 4.21 -0.51
N VAL A 34 -4.21 4.17 -0.46
CA VAL A 34 -3.37 5.36 -0.22
C VAL A 34 -3.47 6.35 -1.38
N ILE A 35 -3.43 5.87 -2.62
CA ILE A 35 -3.54 6.72 -3.81
C ILE A 35 -4.92 7.38 -3.86
N SER A 36 -5.97 6.58 -3.67
CA SER A 36 -7.36 7.05 -3.64
C SER A 36 -7.58 8.06 -2.52
N PHE A 37 -6.94 7.91 -1.35
CA PHE A 37 -7.00 8.93 -0.30
C PHE A 37 -6.55 10.30 -0.82
N HIS A 38 -5.39 10.36 -1.46
CA HIS A 38 -4.85 11.61 -2.01
C HIS A 38 -5.72 12.19 -3.14
N MET A 39 -6.38 11.34 -3.93
CA MET A 39 -7.32 11.78 -4.98
C MET A 39 -8.69 12.21 -4.45
N SER A 40 -9.09 11.69 -3.29
CA SER A 40 -10.43 11.90 -2.72
C SER A 40 -10.63 13.24 -2.02
N HIS A 41 -9.57 14.03 -1.83
CA HIS A 41 -9.59 15.32 -1.12
C HIS A 41 -10.13 15.28 0.33
N HIS A 42 -10.18 14.11 0.97
CA HIS A 42 -10.50 14.01 2.39
C HIS A 42 -9.43 14.68 3.26
N ARG A 43 -9.86 15.40 4.30
CA ARG A 43 -8.97 16.17 5.18
C ARG A 43 -8.04 15.30 6.03
N ASP A 44 -8.53 14.16 6.52
CA ASP A 44 -7.76 13.24 7.35
C ASP A 44 -7.99 11.79 6.93
N PHE A 45 -6.95 10.99 7.10
CA PHE A 45 -6.94 9.60 6.68
C PHE A 45 -7.91 8.73 7.48
N LYS A 46 -8.17 9.08 8.75
CA LYS A 46 -9.03 8.27 9.62
C LYS A 46 -10.47 8.28 9.14
N ASN A 47 -11.01 9.46 8.85
CA ASN A 47 -12.37 9.63 8.33
C ASN A 47 -12.54 9.02 6.94
N TYR A 48 -11.54 9.19 6.07
CA TYR A 48 -11.52 8.50 4.77
C TYR A 48 -11.56 6.98 4.93
N TYR A 49 -10.69 6.41 5.75
CA TYR A 49 -10.54 4.96 5.86
C TYR A 49 -11.74 4.31 6.57
N LEU A 50 -12.14 4.84 7.71
CA LEU A 50 -13.23 4.27 8.52
C LEU A 50 -14.60 4.62 7.96
N GLY A 51 -14.80 5.82 7.43
CA GLY A 51 -16.09 6.26 6.90
C GLY A 51 -16.30 5.82 5.46
N TYR A 52 -15.39 6.20 4.57
CA TYR A 52 -15.58 6.03 3.13
C TYR A 52 -15.15 4.63 2.65
N VAL A 53 -13.90 4.23 2.90
CA VAL A 53 -13.37 2.94 2.40
C VAL A 53 -14.12 1.75 3.00
N SER A 54 -14.32 1.75 4.32
CA SER A 54 -14.95 0.61 5.00
C SER A 54 -16.43 0.41 4.65
N LEU A 55 -17.10 1.47 4.20
CA LEU A 55 -18.52 1.46 3.84
C LEU A 55 -18.72 1.27 2.33
N MET A 56 -18.12 2.15 1.52
CA MET A 56 -18.37 2.24 0.09
C MET A 56 -17.59 1.22 -0.73
N TYR A 57 -16.38 0.85 -0.29
CA TYR A 57 -15.50 -0.08 -1.00
C TYR A 57 -15.34 -1.43 -0.30
N LYS A 58 -16.30 -1.81 0.54
CA LYS A 58 -16.27 -3.09 1.25
C LYS A 58 -16.24 -4.29 0.31
N SER A 59 -16.91 -4.21 -0.85
CA SER A 59 -16.88 -5.25 -1.89
C SER A 59 -15.50 -5.40 -2.51
N GLU A 60 -14.81 -4.28 -2.74
CA GLU A 60 -13.49 -4.23 -3.38
C GLU A 60 -12.38 -4.65 -2.41
N PHE A 61 -12.58 -4.41 -1.11
CA PHE A 61 -11.63 -4.75 -0.05
C PHE A 61 -12.28 -5.66 1.00
N PRO A 62 -12.66 -6.91 0.65
CA PRO A 62 -13.37 -7.81 1.57
C PRO A 62 -12.50 -8.21 2.79
N ASN A 63 -11.19 -8.10 2.66
CA ASN A 63 -10.20 -8.40 3.71
C ASN A 63 -9.58 -7.15 4.34
N LEU A 64 -10.33 -6.04 4.38
CA LEU A 64 -9.86 -4.76 4.91
C LEU A 64 -9.26 -4.92 6.32
N LEU A 65 -8.06 -4.37 6.51
CA LEU A 65 -7.40 -4.36 7.82
C LEU A 65 -8.10 -3.38 8.77
N SER A 66 -7.96 -3.59 10.08
CA SER A 66 -8.33 -2.53 11.03
C SER A 66 -7.50 -1.28 10.78
N TYR A 67 -8.04 -0.09 11.09
CA TYR A 67 -7.36 1.19 10.89
C TYR A 67 -5.93 1.20 11.47
N THR A 68 -5.79 0.78 12.73
CA THR A 68 -4.48 0.71 13.40
C THR A 68 -3.51 -0.24 12.71
N ARG A 69 -4.01 -1.39 12.24
CA ARG A 69 -3.20 -2.35 11.49
C ARG A 69 -2.81 -1.83 10.12
N PHE A 70 -3.70 -1.10 9.45
CA PHE A 70 -3.43 -0.46 8.17
C PHE A 70 -2.31 0.58 8.31
N LEU A 71 -2.38 1.47 9.30
CA LEU A 71 -1.33 2.44 9.58
C LEU A 71 0.04 1.78 9.82
N ALA A 72 0.06 0.67 10.55
CA ALA A 72 1.31 -0.06 10.80
C ALA A 72 1.94 -0.68 9.54
N VAL A 73 1.15 -0.96 8.49
CA VAL A 73 1.66 -1.54 7.23
C VAL A 73 1.84 -0.52 6.12
N MET A 74 1.14 0.62 6.18
CA MET A 74 1.17 1.68 5.15
C MET A 74 2.60 2.10 4.75
N PRO A 75 3.58 2.30 5.66
CA PRO A 75 4.92 2.69 5.25
C PRO A 75 5.63 1.69 4.32
N ARG A 76 5.25 0.40 4.37
CA ARG A 76 5.86 -0.66 3.56
C ARG A 76 5.60 -0.51 2.07
N VAL A 77 4.56 0.23 1.69
CA VAL A 77 4.16 0.36 0.28
C VAL A 77 4.74 1.59 -0.42
N ILE A 78 5.46 2.45 0.30
CA ILE A 78 6.06 3.67 -0.27
C ILE A 78 7.03 3.32 -1.41
N VAL A 79 7.97 2.40 -1.17
CA VAL A 79 8.97 2.01 -2.19
C VAL A 79 8.31 1.38 -3.42
N PRO A 80 7.39 0.39 -3.30
CA PRO A 80 6.60 -0.11 -4.43
C PRO A 80 5.82 0.96 -5.17
N MET A 81 5.24 1.91 -4.45
CA MET A 81 4.44 2.98 -5.02
C MET A 81 5.30 3.96 -5.83
N CYS A 82 6.47 4.34 -5.31
CA CYS A 82 7.44 5.15 -6.05
C CYS A 82 7.92 4.46 -7.33
N ALA A 83 8.24 3.16 -7.26
CA ALA A 83 8.62 2.37 -8.42
C ALA A 83 7.48 2.30 -9.46
N TYR A 84 6.25 2.08 -9.00
CA TYR A 84 5.06 2.08 -9.85
C TYR A 84 4.86 3.43 -10.55
N PHE A 85 4.86 4.54 -9.82
CA PHE A 85 4.74 5.88 -10.40
C PHE A 85 5.87 6.20 -11.36
N THR A 86 7.10 5.78 -11.06
CA THR A 86 8.24 5.95 -11.97
C THR A 86 8.03 5.18 -13.27
N SER A 87 7.43 3.99 -13.21
CA SER A 87 7.09 3.20 -14.41
C SER A 87 5.95 3.81 -15.23
N LEU A 88 5.11 4.65 -14.62
CA LEU A 88 4.01 5.35 -15.30
C LEU A 88 4.42 6.70 -15.88
N LYS A 89 5.55 7.28 -15.43
CA LYS A 89 6.01 8.56 -15.97
C LYS A 89 6.31 8.40 -17.47
N GLY A 90 5.72 9.28 -18.28
CA GLY A 90 6.04 9.40 -19.69
C GLY A 90 7.46 9.94 -19.91
N LYS A 91 7.90 9.96 -21.17
CA LYS A 91 9.15 10.65 -21.52
C LYS A 91 9.00 12.13 -21.19
N PRO A 92 10.03 12.78 -20.63
CA PRO A 92 10.01 14.23 -20.45
C PRO A 92 9.78 14.90 -21.82
N THR A 93 8.80 15.80 -21.86
CA THR A 93 8.55 16.71 -22.98
C THR A 93 9.60 17.80 -23.04
#